data_AF-A0A524DZE6-F1
#
_entry.id   AF-A0A524DZE6-F1
#
_cell.length_a   1.000
_cell.length_b   1.000
_cell.length_c   1.000
_cell.angle_alpha   90.00
_cell.angle_beta   90.00
_cell.angle_gamma   90.00
#
_symmetry.space_group_name_H-M   'P 1'
#
loop_
_entity.id
_entity.type
_entity.pdbx_description
1 polymer ?
#
loop_
_entity_poly.entity_id
_entity_poly.type
_entity_poly.pdbx_seq_one_letter_code
_entity_poly.pdbx_strand_id
1 'polypeptide(L)'
;MCEFKIIRKNDGSQIMEDIVVVNYTDDHSLVLKDVLGMGEVLDSALILDVNTINQTLVVIEHPLIKQFLSLIKKLTDDHANNEEIDSLIEKLNEIKT
;
A
#
# COMPACT_ATOMS: atom_id res chain seq x y z
N MET A 1 7.76 18.67 13.92
CA MET A 1 6.77 17.97 13.08
C MET A 1 7.56 17.33 11.95
N CYS A 2 7.40 16.03 11.70
CA CYS A 2 8.08 15.35 10.59
C CYS A 2 7.04 15.10 9.52
N GLU A 3 7.28 15.63 8.33
CA GLU A 3 6.44 15.44 7.14
C GLU A 3 7.22 14.65 6.11
N PHE A 4 6.51 14.01 5.17
CA PHE A 4 7.11 13.17 4.16
C PHE A 4 6.67 13.57 2.76
N LYS A 5 7.65 13.60 1.86
CA LYS A 5 7.43 13.50 0.42
C LYS A 5 7.24 12.03 0.04
N ILE A 6 6.16 11.74 -0.67
CA ILE A 6 5.82 10.37 -1.09
C ILE A 6 6.36 10.10 -2.49
N ILE A 7 7.15 9.04 -2.62
CA ILE A 7 7.78 8.62 -3.89
C ILE A 7 7.19 7.29 -4.33
N ARG A 8 6.71 7.23 -5.57
CA ARG A 8 6.28 5.99 -6.22
C ARG A 8 7.50 5.22 -6.71
N LYS A 9 7.69 3.99 -6.24
CA LYS A 9 8.79 3.12 -6.63
C LYS A 9 8.71 2.67 -8.09
N ASN A 10 7.49 2.55 -8.62
CA ASN A 10 7.23 2.05 -9.98
C ASN A 10 7.98 2.86 -11.05
N ASP A 11 8.03 4.18 -10.89
CA ASP A 11 8.58 5.11 -11.89
C ASP A 11 9.45 6.25 -11.30
N GLY A 12 9.52 6.36 -9.97
CA GLY A 12 10.26 7.41 -9.27
C GLY A 12 9.51 8.74 -9.15
N SER A 13 8.25 8.81 -9.58
CA SER A 13 7.43 10.01 -9.49
C SER A 13 7.09 10.39 -8.05
N GLN A 14 6.91 11.69 -7.80
CA GLN A 14 6.33 12.18 -6.55
C GLN A 14 4.81 12.09 -6.63
N ILE A 15 4.19 11.54 -5.59
CA ILE A 15 2.72 11.48 -5.47
C ILE A 15 2.22 12.74 -4.76
N MET A 16 2.73 12.98 -3.55
CA MET A 16 2.25 14.04 -2.66
C MET A 16 3.39 14.52 -1.74
N GLU A 17 3.20 15.68 -1.12
CA GLU A 17 4.11 16.27 -0.14
C GLU A 17 3.37 16.66 1.15
N ASP A 18 4.13 17.08 2.16
CA ASP A 18 3.62 17.48 3.47
C ASP A 18 2.77 16.41 4.17
N ILE A 19 3.04 15.12 3.90
CA ILE A 19 2.29 14.01 4.48
C ILE A 19 2.72 13.75 5.92
N VAL A 20 1.73 13.71 6.82
CA VAL A 20 1.94 13.48 8.26
C VAL A 20 1.22 12.24 8.77
N VAL A 21 0.24 11.70 8.03
CA VAL A 21 -0.43 10.45 8.35
C VAL A 21 -0.32 9.49 7.18
N VAL A 22 0.19 8.30 7.46
CA VAL A 22 0.19 7.17 6.53
C VAL A 22 -0.28 5.93 7.28
N ASN A 23 -1.40 5.35 6.82
CA ASN A 23 -1.97 4.16 7.45
C ASN A 23 -2.74 3.33 6.43
N TYR A 24 -2.91 2.05 6.71
CA TYR A 24 -3.85 1.22 5.97
C TYR A 24 -5.26 1.40 6.53
N THR A 25 -6.24 1.31 5.65
CA THR A 25 -7.66 1.11 5.99
C THR A 25 -7.95 -0.34 6.35
N ASP A 26 -9.16 -0.61 6.84
CA ASP A 26 -9.63 -1.98 7.10
C ASP A 26 -9.73 -2.84 5.84
N ASP A 27 -9.92 -2.22 4.66
CA ASP A 27 -9.91 -2.88 3.36
C ASP A 27 -8.51 -2.94 2.72
N HIS A 28 -7.45 -2.60 3.46
CA HIS A 28 -6.05 -2.71 3.06
C HIS A 28 -5.58 -1.72 1.96
N SER A 29 -6.29 -0.62 1.76
CA SER A 29 -5.80 0.50 0.95
C SER A 29 -4.94 1.45 1.78
N LEU A 30 -3.96 2.10 1.15
CA LEU A 30 -3.03 3.00 1.83
C LEU A 30 -3.56 4.44 1.78
N VAL A 31 -3.77 5.04 2.94
CA VAL A 31 -4.22 6.43 3.07
C VAL A 31 -3.03 7.32 3.37
N LEU A 32 -2.94 8.43 2.64
CA LEU A 32 -1.97 9.50 2.83
C LEU A 32 -2.76 10.74 3.26
N LYS A 33 -2.41 11.39 4.37
CA LYS A 33 -3.01 12.70 4.74
C LYS A 33 -1.94 13.74 5.01
N ASP A 34 -2.16 14.92 4.43
CA ASP A 34 -1.31 16.08 4.64
C ASP A 34 -1.61 16.82 5.95
N VAL A 35 -0.84 17.88 6.20
CA VAL A 35 -0.99 18.76 7.36
C VAL A 35 -2.34 19.49 7.44
N LEU A 36 -3.07 19.60 6.32
CA LEU A 36 -4.40 20.21 6.26
C LEU A 36 -5.52 19.17 6.45
N GLY A 37 -5.17 17.89 6.56
CA GLY A 37 -6.10 16.78 6.66
C GLY A 37 -6.72 16.37 5.33
N MET A 38 -6.28 16.94 4.20
CA MET A 38 -6.62 16.42 2.87
C MET A 38 -5.84 15.14 2.62
N GLY A 39 -6.41 14.22 1.86
CA GLY A 39 -5.78 12.93 1.65
C GLY A 39 -6.02 12.30 0.30
N GLU A 40 -5.10 11.42 -0.04
CA GLU A 40 -5.14 10.55 -1.20
C GLU A 40 -5.19 9.09 -0.72
N VAL A 41 -5.91 8.26 -1.46
CA VAL A 41 -6.02 6.83 -1.18
C VAL A 41 -5.40 6.06 -2.35
N LEU A 42 -4.36 5.30 -2.05
CA LEU A 42 -3.75 4.36 -2.98
C LEU A 42 -4.39 2.98 -2.74
N ASP A 43 -5.17 2.51 -3.71
CA ASP A 43 -6.01 1.32 -3.54
C ASP A 43 -5.19 0.07 -3.20
N SER A 44 -4.06 -0.14 -3.91
CA SER A 44 -3.24 -1.34 -3.80
C SER A 44 -1.75 -0.97 -3.79
N ALA A 45 -1.27 -0.54 -2.61
CA ALA A 45 0.08 -0.03 -2.41
C ALA A 45 0.75 -0.59 -1.15
N LEU A 46 2.08 -0.68 -1.14
CA LEU A 46 2.89 -1.10 0.00
C LEU A 46 3.96 -0.07 0.32
N ILE A 47 4.13 0.28 1.60
CA ILE A 47 5.25 1.09 2.09
C ILE A 47 6.53 0.25 2.04
N LEU A 48 7.55 0.74 1.32
CA LEU A 48 8.84 0.06 1.17
C LEU A 48 9.95 0.67 2.03
N ASP A 49 9.94 1.99 2.18
CA ASP A 49 10.97 2.71 2.94
C ASP A 49 10.36 3.93 3.61
N VAL A 50 10.83 4.22 4.83
CA VAL A 50 10.48 5.42 5.60
C VAL A 50 11.78 6.00 6.12
N ASN A 51 12.15 7.18 5.62
CA ASN A 51 13.38 7.84 5.98
C ASN A 51 13.10 9.25 6.50
N THR A 52 13.33 9.45 7.79
CA THR A 52 13.09 10.72 8.48
C THR A 52 14.21 11.72 8.28
N ILE A 53 15.41 11.30 7.86
CA ILE A 53 16.56 12.19 7.65
C ILE A 53 16.34 13.02 6.39
N ASN A 54 15.92 12.36 5.30
CA ASN A 54 15.62 13.02 4.03
C ASN A 54 14.12 13.28 3.82
N GLN A 55 13.28 12.92 4.80
CA GLN A 55 11.83 13.14 4.78
C GLN A 55 11.15 12.50 3.57
N THR A 56 11.55 11.28 3.21
CA THR A 56 10.94 10.51 2.11
C THR A 56 10.25 9.26 2.60
N LEU A 57 9.09 8.97 2.02
CA LEU A 57 8.41 7.69 2.14
C LEU A 57 8.24 7.09 0.75
N VAL A 58 8.76 5.89 0.55
CA VAL A 58 8.69 5.19 -0.75
C VAL A 58 7.57 4.16 -0.70
N VAL A 59 6.66 4.23 -1.66
CA VAL A 59 5.57 3.26 -1.85
C VAL A 59 5.72 2.53 -3.17
N ILE A 60 5.26 1.28 -3.25
CA ILE A 60 5.06 0.58 -4.51
C ILE A 60 3.58 0.31 -4.71
N GLU A 61 3.06 0.59 -5.89
CA GLU A 61 1.69 0.25 -6.28
C GLU A 61 1.72 -1.01 -7.15
N HIS A 62 0.86 -1.97 -6.83
CA HIS A 62 0.73 -3.18 -7.63
C HIS A 62 -0.64 -3.81 -7.37
N PRO A 63 -1.39 -4.24 -8.41
CA PRO A 63 -2.76 -4.76 -8.26
C PRO A 63 -2.91 -5.89 -7.22
N LEU A 64 -1.85 -6.69 -7.01
CA LEU A 64 -1.85 -7.80 -6.06
C LEU A 64 -1.70 -7.41 -4.59
N ILE A 65 -1.18 -6.23 -4.27
CA ILE A 65 -0.80 -5.91 -2.88
C ILE A 65 -2.02 -5.95 -1.94
N LYS A 66 -3.11 -5.28 -2.30
CA LYS A 66 -4.34 -5.24 -1.49
C LYS A 66 -4.86 -6.64 -1.16
N GLN A 67 -4.92 -7.51 -2.18
CA GLN A 67 -5.39 -8.88 -2.02
C GLN A 67 -4.42 -9.74 -1.22
N PHE A 68 -3.12 -9.57 -1.44
CA PHE A 68 -2.10 -10.25 -0.67
C PHE A 68 -2.20 -9.87 0.82
N LEU A 69 -2.32 -8.57 1.14
CA LEU A 69 -2.50 -8.10 2.52
C LEU A 69 -3.79 -8.65 3.15
N SER A 70 -4.88 -8.67 2.39
CA SER A 70 -6.16 -9.27 2.80
C SER A 70 -6.02 -10.76 3.14
N LEU A 71 -5.37 -11.53 2.26
CA LEU A 71 -5.12 -12.95 2.49
C LEU A 71 -4.22 -13.18 3.71
N ILE A 72 -3.13 -12.41 3.87
CA ILE A 72 -2.24 -12.52 5.03
C ILE A 72 -3.00 -12.24 6.33
N LYS A 73 -3.88 -11.23 6.37
CA LYS A 73 -4.71 -10.95 7.55
C LYS A 73 -5.62 -12.14 7.88
N LYS A 74 -6.35 -12.67 6.89
CA LYS A 74 -7.24 -13.81 7.10
C LYS A 74 -6.51 -15.09 7.50
N LEU A 75 -5.32 -15.33 6.96
CA LEU A 75 -4.47 -16.44 7.37
C LEU A 75 -4.00 -16.27 8.82
N THR A 76 -3.66 -15.04 9.22
CA THR A 76 -3.26 -14.72 10.61
C THR A 76 -4.43 -14.90 11.58
N ASP A 77 -5.64 -14.63 11.11
CA ASP A 77 -6.88 -14.75 11.90
C ASP A 77 -7.49 -16.16 11.86
N ASP A 78 -6.89 -17.15 11.17
CA ASP A 78 -7.44 -18.50 10.93
C ASP A 78 -8.79 -18.54 10.17
N HIS A 79 -9.07 -17.53 9.35
CA HIS A 79 -10.31 -17.39 8.56
C HIS A 79 -10.13 -17.54 7.05
N ALA A 80 -8.92 -17.85 6.58
CA ALA A 80 -8.66 -18.00 5.15
C ALA A 80 -9.35 -19.26 4.58
N ASN A 81 -9.91 -19.14 3.38
CA ASN A 81 -10.48 -20.26 2.63
C ASN A 81 -9.66 -20.55 1.36
N ASN A 82 -9.85 -21.74 0.79
CA ASN A 82 -9.12 -22.15 -0.41
C ASN A 82 -9.48 -21.29 -1.63
N GLU A 83 -10.73 -20.82 -1.73
CA GLU A 83 -11.21 -20.00 -2.86
C GLU A 83 -10.43 -18.68 -2.98
N GLU A 84 -10.07 -18.05 -1.86
CA GLU A 84 -9.27 -16.82 -1.84
C GLU A 84 -7.82 -17.05 -2.25
N ILE A 85 -7.24 -18.19 -1.85
CA ILE A 85 -5.90 -18.61 -2.26
C ILE A 85 -5.89 -18.85 -3.77
N ASP A 86 -6.87 -19.60 -4.28
CA ASP A 86 -7.02 -19.91 -5.70
C ASP A 86 -7.21 -18.62 -6.52
N SER A 87 -8.03 -17.68 -6.06
CA SER A 87 -8.23 -16.38 -6.72
C SER A 87 -6.94 -15.55 -6.82
N LEU A 88 -6.10 -15.57 -5.78
CA LEU A 88 -4.80 -14.89 -5.82
C LEU A 88 -3.84 -15.57 -6.81
N ILE A 89 -3.84 -16.91 -6.86
CA ILE A 89 -3.04 -17.69 -7.82
C ILE A 89 -3.48 -17.40 -9.26
N GLU A 90 -4.78 -17.31 -9.53
CA GLU A 90 -5.30 -16.94 -10.85
C GLU A 90 -4.79 -15.58 -11.30
N LYS A 91 -4.89 -14.56 -10.44
CA LYS A 91 -4.39 -13.20 -10.76
C LYS A 91 -2.88 -13.14 -10.92
N LEU A 92 -2.14 -13.94 -10.14
CA LEU A 92 -0.69 -14.09 -10.33
C LEU A 92 -0.39 -14.66 -11.73
N ASN A 93 -1.16 -15.63 -12.19
CA ASN A 93 -1.00 -16.21 -13.53
C ASN A 93 -1.36 -15.22 -14.63
N GLU A 94 -2.39 -14.40 -14.46
CA GLU A 94 -2.76 -13.34 -15.42
C GLU A 94 -1.65 -12.29 -15.59
N ILE A 95 -1.01 -11.87 -14.49
CA ILE A 95 0.02 -10.82 -14.48
C ILE A 95 1.39 -11.34 -14.97
N LYS A 96 1.64 -12.64 -14.85
CA LYS A 96 2.89 -13.27 -15.30
C LYS A 96 3.05 -13.23 -16.82
N THR A 97 1.95 -13.17 -17.57
CA THR A 97 1.88 -13.13 -19.04
C THR A 97 1.95 -11.71 -19.59
#